data_AF-A0A8J4ETG0-F1
#
_entry.id   AF-A0A8J4ETG0-F1
#
_cell.length_a   1.000
_cell.length_b   1.000
_cell.length_c   1.000
_cell.angle_alpha   90.00
_cell.angle_beta   90.00
_cell.angle_gamma   90.00
#
_symmetry.space_group_name_H-M   'P 1'
#
loop_
_entity.id
_entity.type
_entity.pdbx_description
1 polymer ?
#
loop_
_entity_poly.entity_id
_entity_poly.type
_entity_poly.pdbx_seq_one_letter_code
_entity_poly.pdbx_strand_id
1 'polypeptide(L)'
;MYLYRLLRLEAFLWHVACDRLQVGWTCYLRQCAHSPPIVLDASHDRDSYFNFLALVSPPVLSFPLLPGFSQSHLRGWLVRRSSALWWARASHSLRERRAAVRAWRQHQRFMTISYGMQAQLLGALVREAQVAEALRADRRRQEAEMRTAFNDWLLQQQRVALSQPLPRGWVPHPHPNEPGRMCFLNTRTGELHALHPVVADLARHAREQHSAAMEALQQRFAGVPAYLAQLHEATAAQAAIALRAIAITYQSAAVPAPLPAGGATRAQASI
;
A
#
# COMPACT_ATOMS: atom_id res chain seq x y z
N MET A 1 -3.81 -17.30 12.76
CA MET A 1 -4.14 -16.26 13.77
C MET A 1 -3.19 -15.05 13.77
N TYR A 2 -1.93 -15.15 13.32
CA TYR A 2 -0.98 -14.01 13.27
C TYR A 2 -1.26 -12.98 12.15
N LEU A 3 -1.75 -13.41 10.99
CA LEU A 3 -2.14 -12.53 9.86
C LEU A 3 -3.21 -11.50 10.23
N TYR A 4 -4.15 -11.86 11.11
CA TYR A 4 -5.22 -10.95 11.55
C TYR A 4 -4.72 -9.88 12.54
N ARG A 5 -3.64 -10.15 13.27
CA ARG A 5 -3.03 -9.14 14.18
C ARG A 5 -2.14 -8.16 13.42
N LEU A 6 -1.44 -8.62 12.37
CA LEU A 6 -0.62 -7.76 11.50
C LEU A 6 -1.48 -6.80 10.66
N LEU A 7 -2.54 -7.29 10.03
CA LEU A 7 -3.47 -6.43 9.27
C LEU A 7 -4.18 -5.40 10.16
N ARG A 8 -4.45 -5.73 11.43
CA ARG A 8 -5.07 -4.80 12.39
C ARG A 8 -4.10 -3.73 12.89
N LEU A 9 -2.80 -4.05 12.99
CA LEU A 9 -1.75 -3.08 13.32
C LEU A 9 -1.45 -2.15 12.14
N GLU A 10 -1.42 -2.67 10.90
CA GLU A 10 -1.27 -1.83 9.71
C GLU A 10 -2.47 -0.89 9.52
N ALA A 11 -3.71 -1.39 9.65
CA ALA A 11 -4.90 -0.55 9.56
C ALA A 11 -4.92 0.53 10.66
N PHE A 12 -4.47 0.21 11.88
CA PHE A 12 -4.38 1.17 12.98
C PHE A 12 -3.30 2.22 12.76
N LEU A 13 -2.11 1.83 12.30
CA LEU A 13 -1.03 2.76 11.98
C LEU A 13 -1.37 3.65 10.78
N TRP A 14 -2.10 3.11 9.79
CA TRP A 14 -2.60 3.88 8.67
C TRP A 14 -3.69 4.88 9.08
N HIS A 15 -4.61 4.50 9.98
CA HIS A 15 -5.60 5.44 10.54
C HIS A 15 -4.96 6.53 11.39
N VAL A 16 -4.00 6.21 12.26
CA VAL A 16 -3.31 7.21 13.10
C VAL A 16 -2.44 8.15 12.25
N ALA A 17 -1.84 7.66 11.17
CA ALA A 17 -1.13 8.49 10.20
C ALA A 17 -2.09 9.38 9.40
N CYS A 18 -3.23 8.84 8.96
CA CYS A 18 -4.28 9.61 8.27
C CYS A 18 -4.88 10.67 9.18
N ASP A 19 -5.21 10.39 10.44
CA ASP A 19 -5.77 11.39 11.37
C ASP A 19 -4.78 12.54 11.64
N ARG A 20 -3.48 12.25 11.78
CA ARG A 20 -2.47 13.31 11.95
C ARG A 20 -2.23 14.10 10.66
N LEU A 21 -2.27 13.46 9.49
CA LEU A 21 -2.15 14.12 8.19
C LEU A 21 -3.41 14.93 7.86
N GLN A 22 -4.60 14.47 8.24
CA GLN A 22 -5.89 15.11 8.01
C GLN A 22 -6.09 16.32 8.94
N VAL A 23 -5.58 16.27 10.18
CA VAL A 23 -5.48 17.45 11.06
C VAL A 23 -4.46 18.46 10.52
N GLY A 24 -3.34 18.01 9.94
CA GLY A 24 -2.38 18.87 9.25
C GLY A 24 -2.93 19.52 7.97
N TRP A 25 -3.65 18.74 7.15
CA TRP A 25 -4.27 19.17 5.90
C TRP A 25 -5.47 20.09 6.12
N THR A 26 -6.30 19.84 7.14
CA THR A 26 -7.43 20.74 7.47
C THR A 26 -6.93 22.07 8.03
N CYS A 27 -5.85 22.09 8.81
CA CYS A 27 -5.16 23.34 9.19
C CYS A 27 -4.58 24.06 7.96
N TYR A 28 -3.97 23.34 7.02
CA TYR A 28 -3.42 23.92 5.78
C TYR A 28 -4.51 24.49 4.86
N LEU A 29 -5.58 23.74 4.58
CA LEU A 29 -6.70 24.20 3.75
C LEU A 29 -7.45 25.38 4.40
N ARG A 30 -7.61 25.38 5.73
CA ARG A 30 -8.21 26.51 6.46
C ARG A 30 -7.34 27.76 6.45
N GLN A 31 -6.02 27.61 6.35
CA GLN A 31 -5.07 28.72 6.27
C GLN A 31 -4.88 29.23 4.83
N CYS A 32 -5.01 28.35 3.83
CA CYS A 32 -5.08 28.71 2.41
C CYS A 32 -6.41 29.41 2.05
N ALA A 33 -7.53 29.02 2.66
CA ALA A 33 -8.84 29.66 2.46
C ALA A 33 -8.94 31.10 3.01
N HIS A 34 -7.92 31.59 3.74
CA HIS A 34 -7.85 32.96 4.28
C HIS A 34 -6.70 33.79 3.69
N SER A 35 -6.01 33.28 2.68
CA SER A 35 -5.05 34.05 1.89
C SER A 35 -5.73 34.52 0.59
N PRO A 36 -5.60 35.80 0.19
CA PRO A 36 -6.05 36.22 -1.12
C PRO A 36 -5.27 35.44 -2.20
N PRO A 37 -5.90 35.11 -3.34
CA PRO A 37 -5.23 34.34 -4.39
C PRO A 37 -4.00 35.13 -4.88
N ILE A 38 -2.85 34.46 -4.86
CA ILE A 38 -1.69 34.89 -5.64
C ILE A 38 -2.06 34.58 -7.09
N VAL A 39 -2.38 35.62 -7.85
CA VAL A 39 -2.54 35.54 -9.30
C VAL A 39 -1.17 35.21 -9.88
N LEU A 40 -0.94 33.94 -10.19
CA LEU A 40 0.08 33.55 -11.15
C LEU A 40 -0.51 33.79 -12.54
N ASP A 41 0.05 34.76 -13.23
CA ASP A 41 -0.28 35.09 -14.60
C ASP A 41 0.28 33.98 -15.50
N ALA A 42 -0.61 33.09 -15.95
CA ALA A 42 -0.34 32.15 -17.02
C ALA A 42 -1.63 32.00 -17.84
N SER A 43 -1.60 32.63 -19.00
CA SER A 43 -2.58 32.62 -20.08
C SER A 43 -3.08 31.22 -20.47
N HIS A 44 -4.40 31.06 -20.56
CA HIS A 44 -5.20 30.26 -21.51
C HIS A 44 -6.46 29.66 -20.86
N ASP A 45 -7.55 29.70 -21.62
CA ASP A 45 -8.90 29.19 -21.37
C ASP A 45 -9.74 29.87 -20.29
N ARG A 46 -10.31 31.00 -20.70
CA ARG A 46 -11.63 31.45 -20.26
C ARG A 46 -12.68 30.57 -20.93
N ASP A 47 -13.41 29.80 -20.13
CA ASP A 47 -14.88 29.62 -20.22
C ASP A 47 -15.26 28.28 -19.59
N SER A 48 -15.27 28.21 -18.27
CA SER A 48 -16.15 27.34 -17.46
C SER A 48 -15.77 27.46 -15.98
N TYR A 49 -16.73 27.18 -15.09
CA TYR A 49 -16.64 27.24 -13.62
C TYR A 49 -17.00 28.58 -12.97
N PHE A 50 -18.15 29.12 -13.36
CA PHE A 50 -19.04 29.79 -12.39
C PHE A 50 -20.12 28.78 -11.98
N ASN A 51 -19.98 28.23 -10.77
CA ASN A 51 -21.05 27.77 -9.87
C ASN A 51 -20.50 26.67 -8.98
N PHE A 52 -20.15 27.01 -7.73
CA PHE A 52 -20.50 26.26 -6.52
C PHE A 52 -19.76 26.91 -5.34
N LEU A 53 -20.48 27.78 -4.61
CA LEU A 53 -20.35 28.12 -3.18
C LEU A 53 -20.98 29.50 -2.93
N ALA A 54 -22.29 29.57 -3.07
CA ALA A 54 -23.10 30.66 -2.54
C ALA A 54 -24.22 30.01 -1.72
N LEU A 55 -23.99 29.79 -0.43
CA LEU A 55 -25.02 29.49 0.58
C LEU A 55 -24.35 29.40 1.96
N VAL A 56 -23.96 30.56 2.52
CA VAL A 56 -24.18 30.98 3.91
C VAL A 56 -23.83 32.47 3.94
N SER A 57 -24.79 33.31 3.51
CA SER A 57 -24.75 34.74 3.79
C SER A 57 -25.57 35.00 5.06
N PRO A 58 -25.03 35.66 6.09
CA PRO A 58 -25.90 36.26 7.10
C PRO A 58 -26.71 37.40 6.45
N PRO A 59 -27.92 37.71 6.95
CA PRO A 59 -28.76 38.76 6.38
C PRO A 59 -28.05 40.11 6.47
N VAL A 60 -27.69 40.64 5.31
CA VAL A 60 -27.26 42.02 5.12
C VAL A 60 -28.50 42.89 5.28
N LEU A 61 -28.56 43.64 6.38
CA LEU A 61 -29.45 44.79 6.48
C LEU A 61 -29.00 45.82 5.43
N SER A 62 -29.77 45.92 4.36
CA SER A 62 -29.60 46.88 3.28
C SER A 62 -29.83 48.30 3.79
N PHE A 63 -28.77 48.98 4.20
CA PHE A 63 -28.77 50.44 4.37
C PHE A 63 -28.49 51.10 3.00
N PRO A 64 -29.29 52.11 2.58
CA PRO A 64 -29.07 52.81 1.33
C PRO A 64 -27.76 53.61 1.38
N LEU A 65 -26.86 53.33 0.43
CA LEU A 65 -25.57 53.98 0.26
C LEU A 65 -25.75 55.37 -0.38
N LEU A 66 -25.33 56.41 0.34
CA LEU A 66 -24.93 57.70 -0.24
C LEU A 66 -23.66 57.52 -1.11
N PRO A 67 -23.52 58.25 -2.23
CA PRO A 67 -22.42 58.05 -3.16
C PRO A 67 -21.13 58.74 -2.70
N GLY A 68 -20.00 58.05 -2.90
CA GLY A 68 -18.71 58.70 -3.18
C GLY A 68 -17.75 58.98 -2.02
N PHE A 69 -18.24 59.18 -0.79
CA PHE A 69 -17.38 59.51 0.37
C PHE A 69 -17.67 58.55 1.52
N SER A 70 -16.90 57.48 1.74
CA SER A 70 -16.72 56.97 3.12
C SER A 70 -15.83 55.75 3.29
N GLN A 71 -15.55 54.88 2.31
CA GLN A 71 -14.78 53.66 2.66
C GLN A 71 -13.31 53.96 3.01
N SER A 72 -12.64 54.84 2.26
CA SER A 72 -11.26 55.24 2.54
C SER A 72 -11.15 56.08 3.82
N HIS A 73 -12.10 57.00 4.04
CA HIS A 73 -12.16 57.84 5.24
C HIS A 73 -12.56 57.04 6.50
N LEU A 74 -13.49 56.09 6.41
CA LEU A 74 -13.83 55.18 7.52
C LEU A 74 -12.67 54.22 7.82
N ARG A 75 -11.96 53.69 6.81
CA ARG A 75 -10.73 52.91 7.02
C ARG A 75 -9.64 53.76 7.69
N GLY A 76 -9.43 55.00 7.23
CA GLY A 76 -8.48 55.93 7.84
C GLY A 76 -8.86 56.34 9.27
N TRP A 77 -10.15 56.52 9.55
CA TRP A 77 -10.66 56.90 10.86
C TRP A 77 -10.62 55.74 11.87
N LEU A 78 -10.98 54.52 11.46
CA LEU A 78 -10.82 53.30 12.27
C LEU A 78 -9.33 53.02 12.54
N VAL A 79 -8.46 53.15 11.54
CA VAL A 79 -7.00 53.01 11.75
C VAL A 79 -6.45 54.07 12.71
N ARG A 80 -7.01 55.28 12.76
CA ARG A 80 -6.57 56.33 13.71
C ARG A 80 -7.07 56.12 15.14
N ARG A 81 -8.34 55.69 15.34
CA ARG A 81 -8.92 55.46 16.69
C ARG A 81 -8.52 54.12 17.31
N SER A 82 -8.26 53.10 16.49
CA SER A 82 -7.82 51.78 16.92
C SER A 82 -6.43 51.44 16.37
N SER A 83 -5.57 52.44 16.20
CA SER A 83 -4.20 52.27 15.66
C SER A 83 -3.45 51.16 16.39
N ALA A 84 -3.53 51.14 17.72
CA ALA A 84 -2.95 50.09 18.55
C ALA A 84 -3.48 48.68 18.23
N LEU A 85 -4.81 48.51 18.08
CA LEU A 85 -5.43 47.22 17.76
C LEU A 85 -5.13 46.77 16.32
N TRP A 86 -5.09 47.72 15.37
CA TRP A 86 -4.76 47.44 13.98
C TRP A 86 -3.31 47.00 13.83
N TRP A 87 -2.36 47.72 14.45
CA TRP A 87 -0.94 47.33 14.47
C TRP A 87 -0.71 46.02 15.24
N ALA A 88 -1.43 45.77 16.34
CA ALA A 88 -1.37 44.50 17.05
C ALA A 88 -1.83 43.32 16.17
N ARG A 89 -2.96 43.47 15.46
CA ARG A 89 -3.45 42.45 14.52
C ARG A 89 -2.50 42.25 13.34
N ALA A 90 -2.01 43.33 12.73
CA ALA A 90 -1.08 43.27 11.61
C ALA A 90 0.25 42.60 12.01
N SER A 91 0.80 42.98 13.18
CA SER A 91 2.01 42.36 13.73
C SER A 91 1.81 40.89 14.13
N HIS A 92 0.64 40.53 14.63
CA HIS A 92 0.27 39.12 14.87
C HIS A 92 0.24 38.33 13.56
N SER A 93 -0.52 38.79 12.56
CA SER A 93 -0.61 38.12 11.26
C SER A 93 0.75 37.98 10.58
N LEU A 94 1.59 39.02 10.68
CA LEU A 94 2.96 38.98 10.15
C LEU A 94 3.83 37.97 10.92
N ARG A 95 3.69 37.87 12.25
CA ARG A 95 4.37 36.83 13.06
C ARG A 95 3.93 35.43 12.66
N GLU A 96 2.63 35.21 12.45
CA GLU A 96 2.08 33.92 11.99
C GLU A 96 2.61 33.55 10.61
N ARG A 97 2.57 34.48 9.64
CA ARG A 97 3.11 34.23 8.29
C ARG A 97 4.60 33.90 8.34
N ARG A 98 5.38 34.62 9.14
CA ARG A 98 6.81 34.31 9.35
C ARG A 98 7.04 32.97 10.04
N ALA A 99 6.17 32.58 10.97
CA ALA A 99 6.22 31.26 11.60
C ALA A 99 5.90 30.15 10.58
N ALA A 100 4.86 30.32 9.77
CA ALA A 100 4.49 29.38 8.70
C ALA A 100 5.60 29.21 7.66
N VAL A 101 6.20 30.31 7.19
CA VAL A 101 7.33 30.27 6.25
C VAL A 101 8.54 29.54 6.86
N ARG A 102 8.81 29.76 8.16
CA ARG A 102 9.90 29.04 8.87
C ARG A 102 9.61 27.54 8.98
N ALA A 103 8.39 27.17 9.38
CA ALA A 103 7.96 25.78 9.47
C ALA A 103 8.03 25.07 8.11
N TRP A 104 7.63 25.74 7.03
CA TRP A 104 7.75 25.19 5.67
C TRP A 104 9.21 24.97 5.27
N ARG A 105 10.10 25.94 5.50
CA ARG A 105 11.54 25.79 5.20
C ARG A 105 12.18 24.68 6.03
N GLN A 106 11.80 24.54 7.30
CA GLN A 106 12.20 23.43 8.14
C GLN A 106 11.75 22.09 7.53
N HIS A 107 10.49 21.99 7.12
CA HIS A 107 9.95 20.80 6.48
C HIS A 107 10.69 20.46 5.17
N GLN A 108 10.95 21.45 4.31
CA GLN A 108 11.71 21.26 3.07
C GLN A 108 13.13 20.71 3.34
N ARG A 109 13.83 21.25 4.33
CA ARG A 109 15.16 20.74 4.74
C ARG A 109 15.07 19.30 5.24
N PHE A 110 14.10 19.03 6.10
CA PHE A 110 13.85 17.67 6.59
C PHE A 110 13.59 16.69 5.43
N MET A 111 12.72 17.04 4.47
CA MET A 111 12.44 16.20 3.32
C MET A 111 13.69 15.98 2.47
N THR A 112 14.48 17.02 2.23
CA THR A 112 15.73 16.93 1.45
C THR A 112 16.72 15.96 2.10
N ILE A 113 16.86 15.99 3.43
CA ILE A 113 17.80 15.13 4.17
C ILE A 113 17.26 13.70 4.33
N SER A 114 15.96 13.55 4.57
CA SER A 114 15.33 12.25 4.86
C SER A 114 14.91 11.46 3.63
N TYR A 115 14.84 12.08 2.45
CA TYR A 115 14.38 11.45 1.21
C TYR A 115 15.09 10.13 0.91
N GLY A 116 16.43 10.10 0.99
CA GLY A 116 17.21 8.89 0.74
C GLY A 116 16.85 7.74 1.68
N MET A 117 16.66 8.04 2.97
CA MET A 117 16.28 7.03 3.97
C MET A 117 14.86 6.50 3.72
N GLN A 118 13.93 7.39 3.39
CA GLN A 118 12.55 7.02 3.04
C GLN A 118 12.50 6.14 1.78
N ALA A 119 13.26 6.51 0.75
CA ALA A 119 13.35 5.73 -0.49
C ALA A 119 13.98 4.35 -0.25
N GLN A 120 15.04 4.26 0.57
CA GLN A 120 15.66 2.99 0.95
C GLN A 120 14.69 2.08 1.71
N LEU A 121 13.93 2.64 2.66
CA LEU A 121 12.91 1.91 3.42
C LEU A 121 11.82 1.36 2.48
N LEU A 122 11.25 2.21 1.62
CA LEU A 122 10.25 1.79 0.64
C LEU A 122 10.81 0.71 -0.29
N GLY A 123 12.04 0.88 -0.77
CA GLY A 123 12.70 -0.11 -1.62
C GLY A 123 12.90 -1.46 -0.93
N ALA A 124 13.22 -1.47 0.36
CA ALA A 124 13.36 -2.71 1.13
C ALA A 124 12.02 -3.45 1.25
N LEU A 125 10.94 -2.73 1.59
CA LEU A 125 9.59 -3.30 1.68
C LEU A 125 9.09 -3.84 0.33
N VAL A 126 9.33 -3.10 -0.75
CA VAL A 126 8.96 -3.55 -2.11
C VAL A 126 9.73 -4.81 -2.50
N ARG A 127 11.04 -4.90 -2.20
CA ARG A 127 11.84 -6.09 -2.48
C ARG A 127 11.35 -7.30 -1.68
N GLU A 128 11.04 -7.13 -0.40
CA GLU A 128 10.44 -8.21 0.42
C GLU A 128 9.15 -8.74 -0.22
N ALA A 129 8.24 -7.83 -0.60
CA ALA A 129 6.98 -8.19 -1.24
C ALA A 129 7.19 -8.94 -2.57
N GLN A 130 8.14 -8.47 -3.40
CA GLN A 130 8.50 -9.11 -4.67
C GLN A 130 9.06 -10.52 -4.47
N VAL A 131 9.94 -10.72 -3.49
CA VAL A 131 10.50 -12.04 -3.16
C VAL A 131 9.39 -12.99 -2.71
N ALA A 132 8.48 -12.52 -1.84
CA ALA A 132 7.35 -13.32 -1.38
C ALA A 132 6.43 -13.73 -2.54
N GLU A 133 6.12 -12.81 -3.46
CA GLU A 133 5.25 -13.10 -4.60
C GLU A 133 5.93 -14.02 -5.62
N ALA A 134 7.23 -13.85 -5.86
CA ALA A 134 8.03 -14.73 -6.72
C ALA A 134 8.03 -16.17 -6.20
N LEU A 135 8.22 -16.39 -4.90
CA LEU A 135 8.20 -17.72 -4.30
C LEU A 135 6.80 -18.37 -4.38
N ARG A 136 5.72 -17.59 -4.24
CA ARG A 136 4.35 -18.09 -4.45
C ARG A 136 4.09 -18.45 -5.91
N ALA A 137 4.58 -17.63 -6.84
CA ALA A 137 4.46 -17.90 -8.27
C ALA A 137 5.22 -19.16 -8.67
N ASP A 138 6.45 -19.34 -8.15
CA ASP A 138 7.27 -20.52 -8.42
C ASP A 138 6.61 -21.80 -7.88
N ARG A 139 6.08 -21.77 -6.65
CA ARG A 139 5.31 -22.89 -6.10
C ARG A 139 4.12 -23.27 -6.99
N ARG A 140 3.30 -22.28 -7.41
CA ARG A 140 2.15 -22.51 -8.30
C ARG A 140 2.58 -23.13 -9.64
N ARG A 141 3.71 -22.66 -10.19
CA ARG A 141 4.28 -23.20 -11.44
C ARG A 141 4.69 -24.66 -11.27
N GLN A 142 5.43 -24.99 -10.22
CA GLN A 142 5.88 -26.36 -9.95
C GLN A 142 4.70 -27.30 -9.67
N GLU A 143 3.67 -26.85 -8.95
CA GLU A 143 2.42 -27.61 -8.75
C GLU A 143 1.71 -27.89 -10.09
N ALA A 144 1.67 -26.93 -11.00
CA ALA A 144 1.07 -27.10 -12.33
C ALA A 144 1.92 -28.05 -13.22
N GLU A 145 3.24 -27.88 -13.25
CA GLU A 145 4.16 -28.74 -13.98
C GLU A 145 4.05 -30.21 -13.52
N MET A 146 4.04 -30.45 -12.21
CA MET A 146 3.87 -31.79 -11.64
C MET A 146 2.53 -32.40 -12.05
N ARG A 147 1.42 -31.63 -11.97
CA ARG A 147 0.09 -32.12 -12.37
C ARG A 147 0.04 -32.51 -13.85
N THR A 148 0.57 -31.66 -14.73
CA THR A 148 0.62 -31.95 -16.17
C THR A 148 1.44 -33.21 -16.44
N ALA A 149 2.66 -33.29 -15.90
CA ALA A 149 3.53 -34.44 -16.07
C ALA A 149 2.90 -35.74 -15.53
N PHE A 150 2.22 -35.66 -14.39
CA PHE A 150 1.52 -36.80 -13.79
C PHE A 150 0.34 -37.27 -14.66
N ASN A 151 -0.45 -36.33 -15.20
CA ASN A 151 -1.56 -36.66 -16.09
C ASN A 151 -1.08 -37.31 -17.38
N ASP A 152 -0.02 -36.80 -17.99
CA ASP A 152 0.57 -37.36 -19.20
C ASP A 152 1.08 -38.78 -18.95
N TRP A 153 1.81 -38.98 -17.85
CA TRP A 153 2.25 -40.30 -17.40
C TRP A 153 1.06 -41.25 -17.18
N LEU A 154 0.00 -40.79 -16.49
CA LEU A 154 -1.17 -41.62 -16.19
C LEU A 154 -1.89 -42.07 -17.47
N LEU A 155 -2.07 -41.16 -18.44
CA LEU A 155 -2.66 -41.49 -19.74
C LEU A 155 -1.82 -42.52 -20.50
N GLN A 156 -0.50 -42.39 -20.47
CA GLN A 156 0.40 -43.37 -21.08
C GLN A 156 0.27 -44.74 -20.40
N GLN A 157 0.25 -44.78 -19.07
CA GLN A 157 0.08 -46.03 -18.32
C GLN A 157 -1.29 -46.67 -18.55
N GLN A 158 -2.37 -45.88 -18.62
CA GLN A 158 -3.71 -46.39 -18.92
C GLN A 158 -3.79 -47.03 -20.31
N ARG A 159 -3.17 -46.40 -21.32
CA ARG A 159 -3.09 -46.98 -22.67
C ARG A 159 -2.38 -48.33 -22.66
N VAL A 160 -1.25 -48.42 -21.95
CA VAL A 160 -0.50 -49.69 -21.81
C VAL A 160 -1.35 -50.72 -21.07
N ALA A 161 -1.97 -50.36 -19.93
CA ALA A 161 -2.79 -51.27 -19.12
C ALA A 161 -4.00 -51.83 -19.87
N LEU A 162 -4.67 -51.00 -20.68
CA LEU A 162 -5.81 -51.42 -21.50
C LEU A 162 -5.40 -52.23 -22.73
N SER A 163 -4.16 -52.10 -23.20
CA SER A 163 -3.64 -52.93 -24.30
C SER A 163 -3.25 -54.34 -23.87
N GLN A 164 -3.10 -54.58 -22.56
CA GLN A 164 -2.76 -55.90 -22.04
C GLN A 164 -3.97 -56.85 -22.10
N PRO A 165 -3.77 -58.13 -22.43
CA PRO A 165 -4.84 -59.11 -22.37
C PRO A 165 -5.33 -59.29 -20.93
N LEU A 166 -6.61 -59.65 -20.78
CA LEU A 166 -7.21 -59.93 -19.48
C LEU A 166 -6.46 -61.07 -18.77
N PRO A 167 -6.15 -60.94 -17.47
CA PRO A 167 -5.54 -62.03 -16.70
C PRO A 167 -6.44 -63.27 -16.68
N ARG A 168 -5.85 -64.46 -16.59
CA ARG A 168 -6.58 -65.73 -16.60
C ARG A 168 -7.65 -65.80 -15.51
N GLY A 169 -8.90 -66.00 -15.90
CA GLY A 169 -10.06 -66.06 -15.00
C GLY A 169 -10.82 -64.74 -14.88
N TRP A 170 -10.49 -63.74 -15.69
CA TRP A 170 -11.29 -62.53 -15.86
C TRP A 170 -12.00 -62.56 -17.20
N VAL A 171 -13.29 -62.22 -17.20
CA VAL A 171 -14.15 -62.21 -18.38
C VAL A 171 -14.94 -60.91 -18.42
N PRO A 172 -15.05 -60.23 -19.59
CA PRO A 172 -15.93 -59.07 -19.73
C PRO A 172 -17.39 -59.52 -19.61
N HIS A 173 -18.17 -58.79 -18.82
CA HIS A 173 -19.57 -59.09 -18.53
C HIS A 173 -20.40 -57.79 -18.66
N PRO A 174 -21.66 -57.84 -19.11
CA PRO A 174 -22.54 -56.68 -19.05
C PRO A 174 -22.88 -56.29 -17.60
N HIS A 175 -22.92 -55.00 -17.29
CA HIS A 175 -23.26 -54.53 -15.96
C HIS A 175 -24.72 -54.88 -15.61
N PRO A 176 -25.01 -55.50 -14.45
CA PRO A 176 -26.34 -56.04 -14.16
C PRO A 176 -27.41 -54.96 -14.01
N ASN A 177 -27.03 -53.77 -13.52
CA ASN A 177 -27.96 -52.68 -13.24
C ASN A 177 -27.93 -51.57 -14.30
N GLU A 178 -26.94 -51.57 -15.18
CA GLU A 178 -26.69 -50.46 -16.12
C GLU A 178 -26.48 -51.01 -17.53
N PRO A 179 -27.55 -51.17 -18.32
CA PRO A 179 -27.45 -51.69 -19.67
C PRO A 179 -26.57 -50.76 -20.52
N GLY A 180 -25.53 -51.31 -21.12
CA GLY A 180 -24.55 -50.57 -21.94
C GLY A 180 -23.21 -50.28 -21.25
N ARG A 181 -23.09 -50.49 -19.94
CA ARG A 181 -21.77 -50.51 -19.28
C ARG A 181 -21.18 -51.91 -19.27
N MET A 182 -19.89 -52.02 -19.57
CA MET A 182 -19.13 -53.25 -19.35
C MET A 182 -18.51 -53.26 -17.97
N CYS A 183 -18.52 -54.43 -17.34
CA CYS A 183 -17.77 -54.76 -16.14
C CYS A 183 -16.93 -56.02 -16.37
N PHE A 184 -16.13 -56.39 -15.38
CA PHE A 184 -15.22 -57.52 -15.46
C PHE A 184 -15.53 -58.49 -14.31
N LEU A 185 -15.93 -59.71 -14.66
CA LEU A 185 -16.21 -60.79 -13.71
C LEU A 185 -14.95 -61.61 -13.50
N ASN A 186 -14.54 -61.78 -12.25
CA ASN A 186 -13.52 -62.75 -11.87
C ASN A 186 -14.18 -64.12 -11.65
N THR A 187 -13.97 -65.07 -12.55
CA THR A 187 -14.58 -66.41 -12.51
C THR A 187 -14.06 -67.28 -11.38
N ARG A 188 -12.97 -66.89 -10.71
CA ARG A 188 -12.43 -67.62 -9.55
C ARG A 188 -13.11 -67.20 -8.25
N THR A 189 -13.41 -65.91 -8.10
CA THR A 189 -13.99 -65.35 -6.87
C THR A 189 -15.48 -65.05 -6.98
N GLY A 190 -16.01 -64.95 -8.20
CA GLY A 190 -17.38 -64.51 -8.47
C GLY A 190 -17.58 -62.98 -8.35
N GLU A 191 -16.50 -62.22 -8.12
CA GLU A 191 -16.58 -60.78 -7.95
C GLU A 191 -16.70 -60.02 -9.27
N LEU A 192 -17.56 -59.00 -9.28
CA LEU A 192 -17.75 -58.08 -10.38
C LEU A 192 -17.03 -56.76 -10.11
N HIS A 193 -16.15 -56.37 -11.01
CA HIS A 193 -15.40 -55.11 -10.94
C HIS A 193 -15.80 -54.19 -12.07
N ALA A 194 -16.01 -52.90 -11.77
CA ALA A 194 -16.33 -51.90 -12.79
C ALA A 194 -15.14 -51.54 -13.68
N LEU A 195 -13.90 -51.78 -13.19
CA LEU A 195 -12.66 -51.45 -13.87
C LEU A 195 -11.92 -52.71 -14.31
N HIS A 196 -11.12 -52.57 -15.37
CA HIS A 196 -10.19 -53.63 -15.79
C HIS A 196 -9.21 -53.94 -14.64
N PRO A 197 -8.91 -55.22 -14.33
CA PRO A 197 -8.10 -55.57 -13.16
C PRO A 197 -6.71 -54.90 -13.15
N VAL A 198 -6.06 -54.83 -14.31
CA VAL A 198 -4.76 -54.12 -14.46
C VAL A 198 -4.91 -52.61 -14.21
N VAL A 199 -6.06 -52.03 -14.54
CA VAL A 199 -6.33 -50.61 -14.30
C VAL A 199 -6.60 -50.35 -12.81
N ALA A 200 -7.21 -51.31 -12.09
CA ALA A 200 -7.39 -51.21 -10.65
C ALA A 200 -6.03 -51.21 -9.91
N ASP A 201 -5.11 -52.08 -10.32
CA ASP A 201 -3.73 -52.10 -9.80
C ASP A 201 -2.99 -50.79 -10.12
N LEU A 202 -3.10 -50.31 -11.36
CA LEU A 202 -2.55 -49.02 -11.79
C LEU A 202 -3.10 -47.88 -10.92
N ALA A 203 -4.40 -47.87 -10.61
CA ALA A 203 -5.01 -46.82 -9.80
C ALA A 203 -4.47 -46.78 -8.35
N ARG A 204 -4.07 -47.93 -7.78
CA ARG A 204 -3.35 -47.95 -6.50
C ARG A 204 -1.95 -47.36 -6.65
N HIS A 205 -1.17 -47.85 -7.62
CA HIS A 205 0.19 -47.36 -7.84
C HIS A 205 0.24 -45.86 -8.17
N ALA A 206 -0.69 -45.38 -8.97
CA ALA A 206 -0.83 -43.96 -9.30
C ALA A 206 -1.08 -43.09 -8.06
N ARG A 207 -1.88 -43.57 -7.09
CA ARG A 207 -2.10 -42.86 -5.82
C ARG A 207 -0.82 -42.77 -5.00
N GLU A 208 -0.06 -43.85 -4.90
CA GLU A 208 1.23 -43.89 -4.20
C GLU A 208 2.27 -42.96 -4.85
N GLN A 209 2.38 -42.97 -6.17
CA GLN A 209 3.27 -42.09 -6.91
C GLN A 209 2.86 -40.62 -6.78
N HIS A 210 1.56 -40.34 -6.84
CA HIS A 210 1.05 -38.98 -6.63
C HIS A 210 1.30 -38.48 -5.21
N SER A 211 1.08 -39.30 -4.18
CA SER A 211 1.37 -38.91 -2.80
C SER A 211 2.87 -38.66 -2.59
N ALA A 212 3.73 -39.54 -3.12
CA ALA A 212 5.18 -39.36 -3.04
C ALA A 212 5.64 -38.07 -3.76
N ALA A 213 5.10 -37.78 -4.94
CA ALA A 213 5.41 -36.55 -5.68
C ALA A 213 4.94 -35.29 -4.92
N MET A 214 3.75 -35.34 -4.31
CA MET A 214 3.23 -34.26 -3.47
C MET A 214 4.08 -34.03 -2.22
N GLU A 215 4.52 -35.10 -1.55
CA GLU A 215 5.41 -35.02 -0.40
C GLU A 215 6.78 -34.43 -0.79
N ALA A 216 7.36 -34.87 -1.90
CA ALA A 216 8.62 -34.32 -2.40
C ALA A 216 8.49 -32.81 -2.71
N LEU A 217 7.37 -32.40 -3.32
CA LEU A 217 7.09 -30.99 -3.58
C LEU A 217 6.93 -30.18 -2.28
N GLN A 218 6.24 -30.74 -1.28
CA GLN A 218 6.10 -30.11 0.04
C GLN A 218 7.46 -29.96 0.72
N GLN A 219 8.31 -30.99 0.70
CA GLN A 219 9.65 -30.96 1.28
C GLN A 219 10.53 -29.89 0.63
N ARG A 220 10.48 -29.76 -0.71
CA ARG A 220 11.21 -28.72 -1.45
C ARG A 220 10.85 -27.31 -0.99
N PHE A 221 9.57 -27.08 -0.69
CA PHE A 221 9.07 -25.77 -0.24
C PHE A 221 8.93 -25.63 1.28
N ALA A 222 9.39 -26.61 2.07
CA ALA A 222 9.23 -26.61 3.53
C ALA A 222 9.97 -25.45 4.21
N GLY A 223 11.10 -25.02 3.65
CA GLY A 223 11.91 -23.91 4.19
C GLY A 223 11.41 -22.51 3.83
N VAL A 224 10.53 -22.36 2.84
CA VAL A 224 10.08 -21.05 2.35
C VAL A 224 9.40 -20.20 3.43
N PRO A 225 8.48 -20.72 4.27
CA PRO A 225 7.86 -19.94 5.33
C PRO A 225 8.87 -19.40 6.35
N ALA A 226 9.86 -20.21 6.73
CA ALA A 226 10.89 -19.80 7.67
C ALA A 226 11.80 -18.72 7.06
N TYR A 227 12.18 -18.88 5.80
CA TYR A 227 12.94 -17.86 5.06
C TYR A 227 12.19 -16.53 4.97
N LEU A 228 10.89 -16.55 4.64
CA LEU A 228 10.08 -15.33 4.58
C LEU A 228 9.91 -14.67 5.94
N ALA A 229 9.79 -15.45 7.02
CA ALA A 229 9.74 -14.90 8.37
C ALA A 229 11.05 -14.19 8.74
N GLN A 230 12.21 -14.77 8.41
CA GLN A 230 13.52 -14.15 8.63
C GLN A 230 13.69 -12.88 7.78
N LEU A 231 13.26 -12.91 6.52
CA LEU A 231 13.29 -11.75 5.64
C LEU A 231 12.41 -10.60 6.18
N HIS A 232 11.22 -10.94 6.68
CA HIS A 232 10.31 -9.98 7.30
C HIS A 232 10.90 -9.37 8.57
N GLU A 233 11.49 -10.19 9.44
CA GLU A 233 12.14 -9.74 10.67
C GLU A 233 13.32 -8.79 10.37
N ALA A 234 14.16 -9.16 9.39
CA ALA A 234 15.27 -8.32 8.95
C ALA A 234 14.78 -6.98 8.38
N THR A 235 13.73 -7.01 7.56
CA THR A 235 13.15 -5.79 6.96
C THR A 235 12.48 -4.91 8.03
N ALA A 236 11.80 -5.50 9.00
CA ALA A 236 11.21 -4.79 10.14
C ALA A 236 12.30 -4.14 11.02
N ALA A 237 13.42 -4.83 11.26
CA ALA A 237 14.55 -4.27 11.99
C ALA A 237 15.16 -3.08 11.24
N GLN A 238 15.37 -3.21 9.92
CA GLN A 238 15.83 -2.11 9.07
C GLN A 238 14.86 -0.92 9.09
N ALA A 239 13.55 -1.20 9.04
CA ALA A 239 12.51 -0.18 9.12
C ALA A 239 12.54 0.58 10.44
N ALA A 240 12.70 -0.13 11.57
CA ALA A 240 12.80 0.49 12.88
C ALA A 240 14.02 1.42 12.98
N ILE A 241 15.17 1.02 12.43
CA ILE A 241 16.39 1.86 12.39
C ILE A 241 16.15 3.10 11.53
N ALA A 242 15.62 2.93 10.32
CA ALA A 242 15.34 4.04 9.40
C ALA A 242 14.37 5.06 10.00
N LEU A 243 13.27 4.60 10.63
CA LEU A 243 12.29 5.47 11.27
C LEU A 243 12.89 6.25 12.45
N ARG A 244 13.76 5.62 13.26
CA ARG A 244 14.49 6.32 14.31
C ARG A 244 15.41 7.40 13.74
N ALA A 245 16.15 7.11 12.67
CA ALA A 245 17.02 8.08 12.01
C ALA A 245 16.22 9.26 11.41
N ILE A 246 15.07 8.99 10.79
CA ILE A 246 14.14 10.01 10.29
C ILE A 246 13.63 10.88 11.44
N ALA A 247 13.24 10.28 12.57
CA ALA A 247 12.78 11.01 13.75
C ALA A 247 13.86 11.95 14.32
N ILE A 248 15.10 11.49 14.43
CA ILE A 248 16.24 12.31 14.87
C ILE A 248 16.50 13.45 13.87
N THR A 249 16.44 13.17 12.57
CA THR A 249 16.59 14.19 11.50
C THR A 249 15.50 15.25 11.56
N TYR A 250 14.26 14.84 11.88
CA TYR A 250 13.15 15.78 12.06
C TYR A 250 13.38 16.70 13.26
N GLN A 251 13.83 16.14 14.39
CA GLN A 251 14.14 16.91 15.60
C GLN A 251 15.30 17.88 15.37
N SER A 252 16.36 17.47 14.66
CA SER A 252 17.50 18.35 14.36
C SER A 252 17.14 19.47 13.39
N ALA A 253 16.27 19.20 12.40
CA ALA A 253 15.77 20.23 11.49
C ALA A 253 14.91 21.30 12.20
N ALA A 254 14.32 20.95 13.36
CA ALA A 254 13.52 21.87 14.18
C ALA A 254 14.35 22.89 14.96
N VAL A 255 15.64 22.60 15.18
CA VAL A 255 16.54 23.54 15.84
C VAL A 255 16.85 24.68 14.85
N PRO A 256 16.50 25.94 15.17
CA PRO A 256 16.80 27.05 14.30
C PRO A 256 18.33 27.12 14.10
N ALA A 257 18.77 27.08 12.84
CA ALA A 257 20.19 27.23 12.52
C ALA A 257 20.71 28.48 13.24
N PRO A 258 21.86 28.37 13.96
CA PRO A 258 22.44 29.53 14.62
C PRO A 258 22.54 30.63 13.57
N LEU A 259 21.98 31.81 13.89
CA LEU A 259 22.13 32.97 13.04
C LEU A 259 23.62 33.07 12.73
N PRO A 260 24.04 33.13 11.45
CA PRO A 260 25.45 33.32 11.14
C PRO A 260 25.86 34.52 11.97
N ALA A 261 26.83 34.32 12.88
CA ALA A 261 27.26 35.34 13.82
C ALA A 261 27.57 36.56 12.96
N GLY A 262 26.62 37.50 12.94
CA GLY A 262 26.65 38.60 12.01
C GLY A 262 27.94 39.29 12.35
N GLY A 263 28.89 39.24 11.42
CA GLY A 263 30.17 39.90 11.56
C GLY A 263 29.86 41.31 11.98
N ALA A 264 30.07 41.60 13.26
CA ALA A 264 30.19 42.94 13.75
C ALA A 264 31.53 43.46 13.21
N THR A 265 31.64 43.59 11.88
CA THR A 265 32.47 44.63 11.28
C THR A 265 31.81 45.94 11.65
N ARG A 266 31.97 46.29 12.93
CA ARG A 266 31.76 47.62 13.47
C ARG A 266 32.74 48.46 12.66
N ALA A 267 32.25 49.17 11.66
CA ALA A 267 33.01 50.19 10.98
C ALA A 267 33.53 51.13 12.06
N GLN A 268 34.82 51.01 12.40
CA GLN A 268 35.53 52.02 13.16
C GLN A 268 35.65 53.21 12.22
N ALA A 269 34.64 54.08 12.26
CA ALA A 269 34.77 55.43 11.74
C ALA A 269 35.83 56.11 12.62
N SER A 270 37.03 56.24 12.07
CA SER A 270 38.11 57.06 12.59
C SER A 270 37.61 58.51 12.56
N ILE A 271 37.57 59.15 13.72
CA ILE A 271 37.50 60.61 13.87
C ILE A 271 38.92 61.09 14.13
#